data_AF-A0A356MIR4-F1
#
_entry.id   AF-A0A356MIR4-F1
#
_cell.length_a   1.000
_cell.length_b   1.000
_cell.length_c   1.000
_cell.angle_alpha   90.00
_cell.angle_beta   90.00
_cell.angle_gamma   90.00
#
_symmetry.space_group_name_H-M   'P 1'
#
loop_
_entity.id
_entity.type
_entity.pdbx_description
1 polymer ?
#
loop_
_entity_poly.entity_id
_entity_poly.type
_entity_poly.pdbx_seq_one_letter_code
_entity_poly.pdbx_strand_id
1 'polypeptide(L)' 'MQITKANVKIKCDMAGCRNVADYCVVNSDNSRYNFNICEQCLKDLHKEFSKVLTPKSIKSIYQKGDINGQHK' A
#
# COMPACT_ATOMS: atom_id res chain seq x y z
N MET A 1 4.38 -13.26 6.40
CA MET A 1 4.39 -11.89 6.97
C MET A 1 3.10 -11.65 7.71
N GLN A 2 3.20 -11.08 8.92
CA GLN A 2 2.06 -10.62 9.71
C GLN A 2 2.38 -9.23 10.25
N ILE A 3 1.37 -8.34 10.27
CA ILE A 3 1.48 -7.05 10.95
C ILE A 3 0.89 -7.20 12.34
N THR A 4 1.67 -6.87 13.36
CA THR A 4 1.25 -6.87 14.77
C THR A 4 1.41 -5.46 15.34
N LYS A 5 0.72 -5.16 16.45
CA LYS A 5 0.98 -3.91 17.19
C LYS A 5 2.36 -3.98 17.86
N ALA A 6 3.06 -2.86 17.90
CA ALA A 6 4.29 -2.74 18.65
C ALA A 6 3.98 -2.82 20.16
N ASN A 7 4.59 -3.78 20.85
CA ASN A 7 4.40 -3.99 22.29
C ASN A 7 5.47 -3.30 23.14
N VAL A 8 6.46 -2.66 22.50
CA VAL A 8 7.58 -1.96 23.14
C VAL A 8 7.81 -0.63 22.43
N LYS A 9 8.36 0.35 23.16
CA LYS A 9 8.76 1.64 22.58
C LYS A 9 10.00 1.45 21.72
N ILE A 10 9.79 1.28 20.42
CA ILE A 10 10.84 1.17 19.40
C ILE A 10 10.70 2.31 18.38
N LYS A 11 11.80 2.77 17.80
CA LYS A 11 11.77 3.82 16.78
C LYS A 11 11.16 3.28 15.50
N CYS A 12 10.51 4.16 14.74
CA CYS A 12 10.11 3.86 13.37
C CYS A 12 11.37 3.69 12.49
N ASP A 13 11.39 2.63 11.68
CA ASP A 13 12.50 2.30 10.78
C ASP A 13 12.50 3.13 9.50
N MET A 14 11.49 3.97 9.26
CA MET A 14 11.47 4.85 8.10
C MET A 14 12.53 5.95 8.22
N ALA A 15 13.37 6.05 7.20
CA ALA A 15 14.44 7.02 7.14
C ALA A 15 13.92 8.45 7.36
N GLY A 16 14.52 9.16 8.31
CA GLY A 16 14.13 10.53 8.68
C GLY A 16 12.92 10.63 9.62
N CYS A 17 12.18 9.54 9.86
CA CYS A 17 11.12 9.53 10.85
C CYS A 17 11.71 9.47 12.27
N ARG A 18 11.12 10.24 13.20
CA ARG A 18 11.52 10.28 14.62
C ARG A 18 10.42 9.78 15.57
N ASN A 19 9.34 9.25 15.01
CA ASN A 19 8.21 8.74 15.79
C ASN A 19 8.52 7.36 16.39
N VAL A 20 7.75 7.00 17.42
CA VAL A 20 7.69 5.64 17.95
C VAL A 20 6.84 4.80 16.99
N ALA A 21 7.24 3.55 16.76
CA ALA A 21 6.48 2.64 15.92
C ALA A 21 5.20 2.18 16.63
N ASP A 22 4.11 2.07 15.86
CA ASP A 22 2.82 1.55 16.31
C ASP A 22 2.63 0.08 15.89
N TYR A 23 3.35 -0.33 14.83
CA TYR A 23 3.25 -1.64 14.22
C TYR A 23 4.62 -2.26 14.00
N CYS A 24 4.64 -3.59 14.02
CA CYS A 24 5.78 -4.43 13.68
C CYS A 24 5.36 -5.41 12.59
N VAL A 25 6.09 -5.45 11.49
CA VAL A 25 5.93 -6.44 10.43
C VAL A 25 6.87 -7.59 10.76
N VAL A 26 6.27 -8.73 11.13
CA VAL A 26 6.97 -9.94 11.53
C VAL A 26 6.97 -10.94 10.37
N ASN A 27 8.14 -11.50 10.12
CA ASN A 27 8.36 -12.56 9.16
C ASN A 27 8.27 -13.91 9.87
N SER A 28 7.46 -14.83 9.32
CA SER A 28 7.14 -16.13 9.94
C SER A 28 8.29 -17.14 9.86
N ASP A 29 9.30 -16.84 9.05
CA ASP A 29 10.43 -17.68 8.66
C ASP A 29 11.71 -17.39 9.48
N ASN A 30 11.59 -16.93 10.74
CA ASN A 30 12.73 -16.63 11.60
C ASN A 30 13.70 -15.57 11.05
N SER A 31 13.23 -14.72 10.11
CA SER A 31 14.02 -13.57 9.67
C SER A 31 14.33 -12.68 10.87
N ARG A 32 15.62 -12.42 11.11
CA ARG A 32 16.09 -11.60 12.25
C ARG A 32 15.65 -10.14 12.17
N TYR A 33 15.09 -9.73 11.02
CA TYR A 33 14.75 -8.35 10.76
C TYR A 33 13.24 -8.17 10.78
N ASN A 34 12.76 -7.69 11.93
CA ASN A 34 11.44 -7.10 12.07
C ASN A 34 11.48 -5.68 11.54
N PHE A 35 10.40 -5.24 10.88
CA PHE A 35 10.27 -3.88 10.38
C PHE A 35 9.23 -3.12 11.19
N ASN A 36 9.65 -2.05 11.86
CA ASN A 36 8.85 -1.27 12.80
C ASN A 36 8.42 0.04 12.15
N ILE A 37 7.12 0.31 12.15
CA ILE A 37 6.56 1.46 11.44
C ILE A 37 5.50 2.17 12.29
N CYS A 38 5.54 3.51 12.30
CA CYS A 38 4.46 4.32 12.88
C CYS A 38 3.27 4.42 11.94
N GLU A 39 2.10 4.72 12.47
CA GLU A 39 0.85 4.81 11.72
C GLU A 39 0.95 5.80 10.54
N GLN A 40 1.59 6.95 10.76
CA GLN A 40 1.76 7.97 9.73
C GLN A 40 2.57 7.44 8.54
N CYS A 41 3.75 6.87 8.81
CA CYS A 41 4.61 6.30 7.78
C CYS A 41 3.92 5.14 7.04
N LEU A 42 3.11 4.34 7.73
CA LEU A 42 2.37 3.25 7.10
C LEU A 42 1.33 3.77 6.11
N LYS A 43 0.60 4.84 6.46
CA LYS A 43 -0.36 5.52 5.56
C LYS A 43 0.34 6.11 4.34
N ASP A 44 1.48 6.77 4.55
CA ASP A 44 2.26 7.37 3.46
C ASP A 44 2.81 6.30 2.53
N LEU A 45 3.34 5.20 3.07
CA LEU A 45 3.82 4.06 2.31
C LEU A 45 2.70 3.43 1.47
N HIS A 46 1.53 3.18 2.08
CA HIS A 46 0.36 2.63 1.38
C HIS A 46 -0.09 3.53 0.21
N LYS A 47 -0.03 4.86 0.41
CA LYS A 47 -0.36 5.84 -0.64
C LYS A 47 0.60 5.74 -1.83
N GLU A 48 1.90 5.63 -1.59
CA GLU A 48 2.89 5.49 -2.67
C GLU A 48 2.78 4.15 -3.39
N PHE A 49 2.60 3.04 -2.64
CA PHE A 49 2.36 1.73 -3.24
C PHE A 49 1.11 1.71 -4.12
N SER A 50 0.04 2.38 -3.69
CA SER A 50 -1.20 2.46 -4.47
C SER A 50 -0.95 3.04 -5.87
N LYS A 51 -0.07 4.04 -6.02
CA LYS A 51 0.26 4.60 -7.34
C LYS A 51 0.94 3.60 -8.29
N VAL A 52 1.66 2.63 -7.73
CA VAL A 52 2.39 1.61 -8.49
C VAL A 52 1.51 0.40 -8.78
N LEU A 53 0.74 -0.04 -7.78
CA LEU A 53 -0.07 -1.25 -7.85
C LEU A 53 -1.41 -1.06 -8.55
N THR A 54 -1.91 0.18 -8.65
CA THR A 54 -3.12 0.45 -9.43
C THR A 54 -2.81 0.11 -10.89
N PRO A 55 -3.49 -0.88 -11.50
CA PRO A 55 -3.33 -1.12 -12.92
C PRO A 55 -3.68 0.19 -13.63
N LYS A 56 -2.74 0.73 -14.43
CA LYS A 56 -3.06 1.81 -15.37
C LYS A 56 -4.23 1.28 -16.18
N SER A 57 -5.42 1.84 -15.94
CA SER A 57 -6.66 1.39 -16.57
C SER A 57 -6.38 1.06 -18.02
N ILE A 58 -6.83 -0.11 -18.49
CA ILE A 58 -6.97 -0.37 -19.94
C ILE A 58 -7.59 0.90 -20.49
N LYS A 59 -6.87 1.65 -21.34
CA LYS A 59 -7.46 2.74 -22.11
C LYS A 59 -8.68 2.11 -22.75
N SER A 60 -9.87 2.40 -22.23
CA SER A 60 -11.03 1.59 -22.60
C SER A 60 -11.17 1.73 -24.11
N ILE A 61 -11.08 0.59 -24.77
CA ILE A 61 -11.31 0.45 -26.21
C ILE A 61 -12.83 0.51 -26.40
N TYR A 62 -13.50 1.52 -25.84
CA TYR A 62 -14.80 1.95 -26.35
C TYR A 62 -14.53 2.70 -27.64
N GLN A 63 -14.08 1.94 -28.62
CA GLN A 63 -14.26 2.27 -30.02
C GLN A 63 -15.77 2.31 -30.22
N LYS A 64 -16.22 3.49 -30.62
CA LYS A 64 -17.58 3.86 -30.97
C LYS A 64 -18.14 2.84 -31.98
N GLY A 65 -18.78 1.78 -31.48
CA GLY A 65 -19.42 0.75 -32.28
C GLY A 65 -20.86 1.13 -32.57
N ASP A 66 -21.09 1.46 -33.85
CA ASP A 66 -22.32 1.24 -34.61
C ASP A 66 -23.57 2.09 -34.30
N ILE A 67 -23.65 3.17 -35.10
CA ILE A 67 -24.80 3.50 -35.94
C ILE A 67 -25.79 2.33 -36.16
N ASN A 68 -27.01 2.43 -35.62
CA ASN A 68 -28.28 2.11 -36.32
C ASN A 68 -29.45 2.19 -35.33
N GLY A 69 -30.08 3.37 -35.28
CA GLY A 69 -31.43 3.54 -34.73
C GLY A 69 -32.30 4.18 -35.80
N GLN A 70 -32.75 3.40 -36.77
CA GLN A 70 -33.79 3.84 -37.71
C GLN A 70 -35.14 3.88 -36.99
N HIS A 71 -35.84 4.99 -37.25
CA HIS A 71 -37.24 5.23 -36.98
C HIS A 71 -38.14 4.02 -37.31
N LYS A 72 -39.06 3.72 -36.39
CA LYS A 72 -40.42 3.31 -36.70
C LYS A 72 -41.38 4.03 -35.77
#